data_AF-A0A6G1L480-F1
#
_entry.id   AF-A0A6G1L480-F1
#
_cell.length_a   1.000
_cell.length_b   1.000
_cell.length_c   1.000
_cell.angle_alpha   90.00
_cell.angle_beta   90.00
_cell.angle_gamma   90.00
#
_symmetry.space_group_name_H-M   'P 1'
#
loop_
_entity.id
_entity.type
_entity.pdbx_description
1 polymer ?
#
loop_
_entity_poly.entity_id
_entity_poly.type
_entity_poly.pdbx_seq_one_letter_code
_entity_poly.pdbx_strand_id
1 'polypeptide(L)'
;MVGKRELFRVSSKTAKPGQRQHDARGTAEDDIESGVQHATGNDFANGIGNGNARPRPELWRFKDAASTALHDKRREQLKKALLEGMQDRDALEQYRKSDEQLKAIKNKKIRKFYENQNDHLNDWLEVDAIVKAVADDVLESMDPDPDRDGERERGGGLQTAGGNVWDFLPEEEKAKRAKAQTRAKWAININVLANIALLIGKIVARFSSGSLSLTASLVDSALDLLCTLIVWSTNRLVQWRLNALQKKFPVGRKRLEPLGILVFSIIMVISFLQILKESVEKIMPLKGTAEELPAIAVGALLATIIVKGIIWFGCIPIKTTQVQALAQDCKTDVVFNTLSLLFPFIGAKANIWWLDPAGAGFLSLFIIYDWGETCFDNIIRLSGQAASPKLTEKLLYLGYRFSPVVAGFKSVTAYHAGDGIWVEYDLLMDQNSPLHTAHDVAETLQYCAEGLDEVDRAFVTTDYSVMGPTGHAVDAERA
;
A
#
# COMPACT_ATOMS: atom_id res chain seq x y z
N MET A 1 12.81 15.13 10.25
CA MET A 1 12.15 16.45 10.28
C MET A 1 10.66 16.23 10.07
N VAL A 2 9.87 16.31 11.14
CA VAL A 2 8.41 16.24 11.06
C VAL A 2 7.89 17.48 11.78
N GLY A 3 7.26 18.36 11.02
CA GLY A 3 6.69 19.61 11.50
C GLY A 3 5.34 19.37 12.18
N LYS A 4 5.06 20.20 13.18
CA LYS A 4 3.80 20.31 13.94
C LYS A 4 2.59 20.00 13.05
N ARG A 5 1.84 18.95 13.39
CA ARG A 5 0.48 18.73 12.92
C ARG A 5 -0.47 19.34 13.95
N GLU A 6 -1.11 20.44 13.58
CA GLU A 6 -2.27 20.95 14.29
C GLU A 6 -3.42 19.97 14.05
N LEU A 7 -3.95 19.42 15.15
CA LEU A 7 -5.02 18.44 15.16
C LEU A 7 -6.38 19.11 14.95
N PHE A 8 -7.22 18.43 14.15
CA PHE A 8 -8.66 18.57 13.97
C PHE A 8 -9.37 19.53 14.93
N ARG A 9 -9.71 20.71 14.42
CA ARG A 9 -10.69 21.62 15.03
C ARG A 9 -11.81 21.85 14.01
N VAL A 10 -12.92 21.15 14.17
CA VAL A 10 -14.15 21.44 13.41
C VAL A 10 -14.67 22.79 13.92
N SER A 11 -14.45 23.86 13.14
CA SER A 11 -14.96 25.19 13.42
C SER A 11 -16.34 25.34 12.81
N SER A 12 -17.38 25.33 13.64
CA SER A 12 -18.72 25.80 13.29
C SER A 12 -18.69 27.32 13.08
N LYS A 13 -18.80 27.80 11.83
CA LYS A 13 -19.15 29.21 11.55
C LYS A 13 -20.13 29.35 10.40
N THR A 14 -21.34 29.73 10.80
CA THR A 14 -22.37 30.52 10.12
C THR A 14 -21.86 31.51 9.07
N ALA A 15 -22.48 31.51 7.89
CA ALA A 15 -22.42 32.60 6.92
C ALA A 15 -23.84 33.13 6.60
N LYS A 16 -24.00 34.46 6.62
CA LYS A 16 -25.21 35.22 6.26
C LYS A 16 -25.30 35.44 4.74
N PRO A 17 -26.50 35.74 4.18
CA PRO A 17 -26.76 35.74 2.74
C PRO A 17 -26.59 37.12 2.07
N GLY A 18 -26.15 37.10 0.82
CA GLY A 18 -26.12 38.25 -0.10
C GLY A 18 -27.21 38.15 -1.17
N GLN A 19 -27.89 39.26 -1.38
CA GLN A 19 -29.07 39.50 -2.23
C GLN A 19 -28.87 39.17 -3.72
N ARG A 20 -29.96 38.73 -4.38
CA ARG A 20 -30.35 39.22 -5.72
C ARG A 20 -31.87 39.16 -5.92
N GLN A 21 -32.34 40.12 -6.70
CA GLN A 21 -33.68 40.70 -6.83
C GLN A 21 -34.80 39.78 -7.34
N HIS A 22 -35.98 40.03 -6.74
CA HIS A 22 -37.35 40.07 -7.27
C HIS A 22 -37.59 39.86 -8.78
N ASP A 23 -38.60 39.04 -9.08
CA ASP A 23 -39.83 39.52 -9.74
C ASP A 23 -41.05 38.65 -9.37
N ALA A 24 -42.23 39.26 -9.45
CA ALA A 24 -43.44 38.93 -8.68
C ALA A 24 -44.58 38.29 -9.50
N ARG A 25 -45.41 37.46 -8.81
CA ARG A 25 -46.90 37.30 -8.87
C ARG A 25 -47.25 35.94 -8.23
N GLY A 26 -47.95 35.90 -7.08
CA GLY A 26 -49.43 35.78 -6.95
C GLY A 26 -49.86 34.33 -7.29
N THR A 27 -50.43 33.49 -6.41
CA THR A 27 -51.51 33.64 -5.43
C THR A 27 -51.46 32.48 -4.42
N ALA A 28 -52.13 32.66 -3.28
CA ALA A 28 -52.24 31.71 -2.17
C ALA A 28 -53.04 30.44 -2.51
N GLU A 29 -52.63 29.30 -1.94
CA GLU A 29 -53.49 28.33 -1.24
C GLU A 29 -52.58 27.33 -0.48
N ASP A 30 -52.99 27.00 0.75
CA ASP A 30 -52.33 26.08 1.69
C ASP A 30 -52.25 24.66 1.11
N ASP A 31 -51.09 24.02 1.11
CA ASP A 31 -51.01 22.55 1.01
C ASP A 31 -49.75 21.98 1.69
N ILE A 32 -50.00 20.98 2.54
CA ILE A 32 -49.05 20.17 3.29
C ILE A 32 -48.59 19.04 2.36
N GLU A 33 -47.40 19.12 1.75
CA GLU A 33 -46.60 17.95 1.33
C GLU A 33 -45.23 18.36 0.77
N SER A 34 -44.18 18.10 1.56
CA SER A 34 -42.77 18.09 1.16
C SER A 34 -42.41 16.68 0.68
N GLY A 35 -41.68 16.41 -0.40
CA GLY A 35 -41.04 17.27 -1.39
C GLY A 35 -40.45 16.40 -2.49
N VAL A 36 -40.38 16.95 -3.70
CA VAL A 36 -39.70 16.36 -4.86
C VAL A 36 -38.71 17.41 -5.36
N GLN A 37 -37.41 17.14 -5.29
CA GLN A 37 -36.43 17.90 -6.07
C GLN A 37 -35.32 17.01 -6.64
N HIS A 38 -35.35 16.97 -7.98
CA HIS A 38 -34.25 17.10 -8.94
C HIS A 38 -33.13 16.07 -8.99
N ALA A 39 -33.29 15.16 -9.96
CA ALA A 39 -32.20 14.51 -10.68
C ALA A 39 -31.54 15.48 -11.68
N THR A 40 -30.21 15.57 -11.65
CA THR A 40 -29.38 15.98 -12.79
C THR A 40 -28.08 15.18 -12.82
N GLY A 41 -27.88 14.38 -13.87
CA GLY A 41 -26.55 14.10 -14.43
C GLY A 41 -26.09 12.64 -14.51
N ASN A 42 -26.21 12.08 -15.73
CA ASN A 42 -25.51 10.91 -16.29
C ASN A 42 -25.90 9.49 -15.84
N ASP A 43 -27.05 9.04 -16.35
CA ASP A 43 -27.39 7.62 -16.47
C ASP A 43 -26.75 6.99 -17.72
N PHE A 44 -25.80 6.07 -17.50
CA PHE A 44 -25.49 5.00 -18.45
C PHE A 44 -25.83 3.66 -17.79
N ALA A 45 -27.11 3.28 -17.80
CA ALA A 45 -27.51 1.89 -17.63
C ALA A 45 -28.89 1.66 -18.27
N ASN A 46 -28.90 0.83 -19.32
CA ASN A 46 -30.09 0.29 -19.94
C ASN A 46 -30.94 -0.48 -18.92
N GLY A 47 -32.17 -0.03 -18.70
CA GLY A 47 -33.26 -0.77 -18.06
C GLY A 47 -34.58 -0.23 -18.59
N ILE A 48 -35.42 -1.10 -19.14
CA ILE A 48 -36.65 -0.76 -19.87
C ILE A 48 -37.65 -0.11 -18.90
N GLY A 49 -37.74 1.22 -18.90
CA GLY A 49 -38.77 1.98 -18.19
C GLY A 49 -40.02 2.13 -19.05
N ASN A 50 -41.02 1.28 -18.82
CA ASN A 50 -42.33 1.41 -19.42
C ASN A 50 -43.12 2.51 -18.67
N GLY A 51 -43.33 3.66 -19.30
CA GLY A 51 -43.95 4.86 -18.72
C GLY A 51 -45.46 4.78 -18.47
N ASN A 52 -45.95 3.71 -17.82
CA ASN A 52 -47.36 3.55 -17.45
C ASN A 52 -47.55 2.61 -16.25
N ALA A 53 -46.76 2.77 -15.19
CA ALA A 53 -47.01 2.07 -13.93
C ALA A 53 -48.17 2.73 -13.18
N ARG A 54 -49.30 2.03 -13.03
CA ARG A 54 -50.36 2.46 -12.10
C ARG A 54 -49.77 2.54 -10.68
N PRO A 55 -50.08 3.57 -9.88
CA PRO A 55 -49.62 3.61 -8.50
C PRO A 55 -50.10 2.35 -7.78
N ARG A 56 -49.19 1.67 -7.09
CA ARG A 56 -49.52 0.44 -6.36
C ARG A 56 -50.57 0.73 -5.30
N PRO A 57 -51.45 -0.24 -4.97
CA PRO A 57 -52.50 -0.03 -3.98
C PRO A 57 -51.89 0.33 -2.62
N GLU A 58 -52.56 1.20 -1.85
CA GLU A 58 -52.05 1.76 -0.58
C GLU A 58 -51.59 0.71 0.44
N LEU A 59 -52.26 -0.44 0.47
CA LEU A 59 -51.96 -1.53 1.40
C LEU A 59 -50.61 -2.21 1.10
N TRP A 60 -50.21 -2.23 -0.17
CA TRP A 60 -48.89 -2.70 -0.59
C TRP A 60 -47.84 -1.67 -0.24
N ARG A 61 -48.06 -0.39 -0.58
CA ARG A 61 -47.17 0.72 -0.17
C ARG A 61 -46.93 0.80 1.34
N PHE A 62 -47.95 0.55 2.15
CA PHE A 62 -47.80 0.52 3.61
C PHE A 62 -46.95 -0.67 4.07
N LYS A 63 -47.16 -1.84 3.48
CA LYS A 63 -46.37 -3.03 3.76
C LYS A 63 -44.91 -2.84 3.35
N ASP A 64 -44.68 -2.22 2.19
CA ASP A 64 -43.36 -1.91 1.63
C ASP A 64 -42.65 -0.91 2.55
N ALA A 65 -43.32 0.18 2.95
CA ALA A 65 -42.79 1.14 3.91
C ALA A 65 -42.49 0.51 5.28
N ALA A 66 -43.31 -0.44 5.74
CA ALA A 66 -43.08 -1.15 6.99
C ALA A 66 -41.87 -2.11 6.93
N SER A 67 -41.68 -2.83 5.83
CA SER A 67 -40.47 -3.64 5.61
C SER A 67 -39.23 -2.78 5.53
N THR A 68 -39.27 -1.69 4.76
CA THR A 68 -38.16 -0.76 4.61
C THR A 68 -37.76 -0.17 5.98
N ALA A 69 -38.73 0.27 6.78
CA ALA A 69 -38.48 0.79 8.13
C ALA A 69 -37.90 -0.25 9.11
N LEU A 70 -38.30 -1.52 9.02
CA LEU A 70 -37.73 -2.60 9.84
C LEU A 70 -36.26 -2.86 9.50
N HIS A 71 -35.92 -2.84 8.21
CA HIS A 71 -34.53 -2.97 7.75
C HIS A 71 -33.69 -1.76 8.19
N ASP A 72 -34.22 -0.54 8.08
CA ASP A 72 -33.54 0.68 8.52
C ASP A 72 -33.24 0.65 10.03
N LYS A 73 -34.22 0.25 10.83
CA LYS A 73 -34.05 0.11 12.27
C LYS A 73 -32.94 -0.87 12.63
N ARG A 74 -32.83 -1.99 11.91
CA ARG A 74 -31.78 -2.99 12.13
C ARG A 74 -30.39 -2.45 11.79
N ARG A 75 -30.27 -1.75 10.66
CA ARG A 75 -29.01 -1.12 10.24
C ARG A 75 -28.55 -0.08 11.26
N GLU A 76 -29.47 0.77 11.70
CA GLU A 76 -29.20 1.76 12.76
C GLU A 76 -28.79 1.11 14.08
N GLN A 77 -29.40 -0.02 14.45
CA GLN A 77 -28.98 -0.79 15.62
C GLN A 77 -27.56 -1.32 15.48
N LEU A 78 -27.23 -1.91 14.32
CA LEU A 78 -25.89 -2.44 14.06
C LEU A 78 -24.85 -1.32 14.05
N LYS A 79 -25.12 -0.22 13.35
CA LYS A 79 -24.30 0.99 13.33
C LYS A 79 -24.08 1.53 14.73
N LYS A 80 -25.14 1.67 15.52
CA LYS A 80 -25.05 2.15 16.89
C LYS A 80 -24.17 1.22 17.74
N ALA A 81 -24.35 -0.10 17.62
CA ALA A 81 -23.55 -1.08 18.36
C ALA A 81 -22.06 -1.01 18.00
N LEU A 82 -21.72 -0.81 16.72
CA LEU A 82 -20.34 -0.62 16.27
C LEU A 82 -19.73 0.69 16.79
N LEU A 83 -20.49 1.78 16.79
CA LEU A 83 -20.01 3.11 17.18
C LEU A 83 -19.99 3.33 18.71
N GLU A 84 -20.79 2.61 19.49
CA GLU A 84 -20.91 2.78 20.93
C GLU A 84 -19.57 2.54 21.65
N GLY A 85 -18.81 1.54 21.23
CA GLY A 85 -17.46 1.26 21.78
C GLY A 85 -16.38 2.28 21.37
N MET A 86 -16.70 3.26 20.52
CA MET A 86 -15.74 4.20 19.92
C MET A 86 -15.91 5.64 20.44
N GLN A 87 -16.85 5.88 21.35
CA GLN A 87 -17.16 7.22 21.86
C GLN A 87 -15.99 7.82 22.69
N ASP A 88 -15.17 6.98 23.32
CA ASP A 88 -14.01 7.37 24.12
C ASP A 88 -12.70 7.48 23.31
N ARG A 89 -12.76 7.86 22.03
CA ARG A 89 -11.56 8.03 21.16
C ARG A 89 -10.50 8.94 21.80
N ASP A 90 -10.95 10.02 22.43
CA ASP A 90 -10.07 11.00 23.09
C ASP A 90 -9.49 10.47 24.41
N ALA A 91 -10.07 9.41 25.00
CA ALA A 91 -9.53 8.79 26.20
C ALA A 91 -8.20 8.08 25.93
N LEU A 92 -7.93 7.66 24.68
CA LEU A 92 -6.64 7.06 24.33
C LEU A 92 -5.54 8.11 24.09
N GLU A 93 -5.93 9.31 23.66
CA GLU A 93 -5.01 10.43 23.45
C GLU A 93 -4.31 10.89 24.73
N GLN A 94 -4.92 10.67 25.91
CA GLN A 94 -4.29 10.99 27.20
C GLN A 94 -2.97 10.22 27.44
N TYR A 95 -2.81 9.05 26.80
CA TYR A 95 -1.59 8.24 26.91
C TYR A 95 -0.49 8.70 25.94
N ARG A 96 -0.82 9.51 24.94
CA ARG A 96 0.13 10.00 23.93
C ARG A 96 1.18 10.91 24.55
N LYS A 97 2.44 10.73 24.16
CA LYS A 97 3.52 11.70 24.45
C LYS A 97 3.69 12.66 23.30
N SER A 98 3.76 13.97 23.58
CA SER A 98 4.02 14.96 22.53
C SER A 98 5.46 14.84 22.01
N ASP A 99 5.72 15.34 20.79
CA ASP A 99 7.06 15.34 20.20
C ASP A 99 8.08 16.08 21.08
N GLU A 100 7.64 17.11 21.79
CA GLU A 100 8.47 17.87 22.73
C GLU A 100 8.83 17.02 23.96
N GLN A 101 7.87 16.28 24.50
CA GLN A 101 8.09 15.34 25.60
C GLN A 101 9.03 14.20 25.19
N LEU A 102 8.85 13.64 23.99
CA LEU A 102 9.73 12.58 23.47
C LEU A 102 11.18 13.06 23.34
N LYS A 103 11.38 14.29 22.84
CA LYS A 103 12.70 14.91 22.74
C LYS A 103 13.33 15.17 24.11
N ALA A 104 12.53 15.52 25.12
CA ALA A 104 12.99 15.75 26.48
C ALA A 104 13.46 14.47 27.19
N ILE A 105 12.96 13.28 26.79
CA ILE A 105 13.41 12.00 27.36
C ILE A 105 14.85 11.72 26.93
N LYS A 106 15.79 11.76 27.88
CA LYS A 106 17.22 11.52 27.61
C LYS A 106 17.55 10.05 27.34
N ASN A 107 16.81 9.11 27.93
CA ASN A 107 17.06 7.67 27.76
C ASN A 107 16.48 7.15 26.44
N LYS A 108 17.35 6.68 25.54
CA LYS A 108 16.97 6.16 24.20
C LYS A 108 15.98 4.99 24.26
N LYS A 109 16.09 4.08 25.24
CA LYS A 109 15.19 2.92 25.36
C LYS A 109 13.78 3.36 25.76
N ILE A 110 13.67 4.26 26.74
CA ILE A 110 12.38 4.80 27.20
C ILE A 110 11.74 5.65 26.11
N ARG A 111 12.53 6.47 25.40
CA ARG A 111 12.02 7.24 24.26
C ARG A 111 11.43 6.30 23.20
N LYS A 112 12.17 5.26 22.81
CA LYS A 112 11.70 4.26 21.83
C LYS A 112 10.43 3.55 22.28
N PHE A 113 10.28 3.27 23.57
CA PHE A 113 9.05 2.70 24.12
C PHE A 113 7.84 3.62 23.89
N TYR A 114 7.95 4.91 24.23
CA TYR A 114 6.85 5.87 24.02
C TYR A 114 6.62 6.20 22.54
N GLU A 115 7.66 6.17 21.70
CA GLU A 115 7.53 6.25 20.24
C GLU A 115 6.68 5.08 19.72
N ASN A 116 7.00 3.84 20.12
CA ASN A 116 6.19 2.66 19.77
C ASN A 116 4.75 2.77 20.30
N GLN A 117 4.56 3.23 21.54
CA GLN A 117 3.23 3.42 22.11
C GLN A 117 2.41 4.43 21.29
N ASN A 118 2.99 5.57 20.94
CA ASN A 118 2.34 6.56 20.09
C ASN A 118 1.99 5.98 18.71
N ASP A 119 2.85 5.12 18.17
CA ASP A 119 2.59 4.43 16.90
C ASP A 119 1.39 3.47 17.02
N HIS A 120 1.28 2.67 18.09
CA HIS A 120 0.10 1.82 18.31
C HIS A 120 -1.19 2.63 18.47
N LEU A 121 -1.14 3.77 19.17
CA LEU A 121 -2.28 4.68 19.28
C LEU A 121 -2.70 5.20 17.90
N ASN A 122 -1.75 5.51 17.01
CA ASN A 122 -2.08 5.92 15.64
C ASN A 122 -2.77 4.78 14.87
N ASP A 123 -2.29 3.55 15.01
CA ASP A 123 -2.86 2.39 14.31
C ASP A 123 -4.32 2.14 14.77
N TRP A 124 -4.60 2.27 16.07
CA TRP A 124 -5.95 2.16 16.62
C TRP A 124 -6.87 3.29 16.17
N LEU A 125 -6.36 4.52 16.10
CA LEU A 125 -7.12 5.67 15.61
C LEU A 125 -7.44 5.59 14.12
N GLU A 126 -6.57 4.95 13.34
CA GLU A 126 -6.80 4.65 11.92
C GLU A 126 -7.91 3.61 11.77
N VAL A 127 -7.84 2.50 12.52
CA VAL A 127 -8.91 1.50 12.57
C VAL A 127 -10.25 2.15 12.92
N ASP A 128 -10.26 3.00 13.95
CA ASP A 128 -11.49 3.67 14.38
C ASP A 128 -12.03 4.65 13.32
N ALA A 129 -11.14 5.35 12.60
CA ALA A 129 -11.55 6.22 11.52
C ALA A 129 -12.15 5.44 10.34
N ILE A 130 -11.56 4.29 10.00
CA ILE A 130 -12.03 3.43 8.92
C ILE A 130 -13.39 2.82 9.24
N VAL A 131 -13.55 2.22 10.43
CA VAL A 131 -14.84 1.63 10.83
C VAL A 131 -15.95 2.69 10.77
N LYS A 132 -15.67 3.91 11.25
CA LYS A 132 -16.64 5.00 11.20
C LYS A 132 -16.97 5.47 9.79
N ALA A 133 -15.98 5.53 8.90
CA ALA A 133 -16.16 6.00 7.54
C ALA A 133 -16.84 4.96 6.65
N VAL A 134 -16.45 3.69 6.79
CA VAL A 134 -16.83 2.61 5.85
C VAL A 134 -18.11 1.90 6.30
N ALA A 135 -18.33 1.70 7.60
CA ALA A 135 -19.46 0.90 8.07
C ALA A 135 -20.82 1.50 7.68
N ASP A 136 -20.95 2.82 7.63
CA ASP A 136 -22.20 3.48 7.26
C ASP A 136 -22.56 3.21 5.80
N ASP A 137 -21.64 3.51 4.89
CA ASP A 137 -21.81 3.32 3.45
C ASP A 137 -22.02 1.85 3.08
N VAL A 138 -21.33 0.93 3.77
CA VAL A 138 -21.49 -0.51 3.55
C VAL A 138 -22.88 -0.96 3.98
N LEU A 139 -23.35 -0.55 5.15
CA LEU A 139 -24.69 -0.91 5.62
C LEU A 139 -25.79 -0.29 4.76
N GLU A 140 -25.62 0.94 4.28
CA GLU A 140 -26.52 1.57 3.30
C GLU A 140 -26.55 0.86 1.96
N SER A 141 -25.44 0.21 1.59
CA SER A 141 -25.36 -0.57 0.36
C SER A 141 -26.01 -1.97 0.44
N MET A 142 -26.43 -2.43 1.62
CA MET A 142 -27.07 -3.74 1.77
C MET A 142 -28.52 -3.73 1.29
N ASP A 143 -28.90 -4.78 0.55
CA ASP A 143 -30.28 -5.05 0.11
C ASP A 143 -30.96 -3.84 -0.56
N PRO A 144 -30.53 -3.46 -1.79
CA PRO A 144 -30.96 -2.22 -2.43
C PRO A 144 -32.44 -2.18 -2.86
N ASP A 145 -33.09 -3.34 -2.87
CA ASP A 145 -34.48 -3.59 -3.27
C ASP A 145 -35.11 -4.56 -2.24
N PRO A 146 -35.48 -4.06 -1.05
CA PRO A 146 -35.94 -4.90 0.06
C PRO A 146 -37.30 -5.55 -0.19
N ASP A 147 -38.17 -4.87 -0.94
CA ASP A 147 -39.52 -5.30 -1.30
C ASP A 147 -39.56 -6.15 -2.58
N ARG A 148 -38.42 -6.26 -3.27
CA ARG A 148 -38.16 -7.14 -4.44
C ARG A 148 -39.03 -6.80 -5.62
N ASP A 149 -39.18 -5.52 -5.83
CA ASP A 149 -40.14 -4.97 -6.74
C ASP A 149 -39.51 -4.54 -8.07
N GLY A 150 -38.18 -4.67 -8.16
CA GLY A 150 -37.36 -4.35 -9.32
C GLY A 150 -36.89 -2.90 -9.34
N GLU A 151 -37.34 -2.06 -8.42
CA GLU A 151 -36.90 -0.69 -8.22
C GLU A 151 -35.88 -0.65 -7.07
N ARG A 152 -34.71 -0.08 -7.33
CA ARG A 152 -33.72 0.11 -6.29
C ARG A 152 -34.11 1.32 -5.47
N GLU A 153 -34.86 1.10 -4.41
CA GLU A 153 -35.21 2.14 -3.45
C GLU A 153 -33.96 2.67 -2.72
N ARG A 154 -32.89 1.87 -2.69
CA ARG A 154 -31.65 2.19 -1.99
C ARG A 154 -30.45 2.09 -2.93
N GLY A 155 -29.56 3.07 -2.83
CA GLY A 155 -28.24 3.07 -3.44
C GLY A 155 -27.26 3.70 -2.47
N GLY A 156 -26.32 2.89 -1.96
CA GLY A 156 -25.20 3.38 -1.17
C GLY A 156 -24.05 3.81 -2.07
N GLY A 157 -23.07 4.48 -1.46
CA GLY A 157 -21.87 4.90 -2.16
C GLY A 157 -21.14 3.72 -2.82
N LEU A 158 -21.10 2.54 -2.19
CA LEU A 158 -20.39 1.36 -2.70
C LEU A 158 -20.89 0.87 -4.06
N GLN A 159 -22.20 0.93 -4.33
CA GLN A 159 -22.73 0.54 -5.64
C GLN A 159 -22.30 1.52 -6.74
N THR A 160 -22.18 2.81 -6.41
CA THR A 160 -21.73 3.84 -7.36
C THR A 160 -20.21 3.78 -7.60
N ALA A 161 -19.44 3.37 -6.59
CA ALA A 161 -17.98 3.21 -6.68
C ALA A 161 -17.53 1.85 -7.24
N GLY A 162 -18.47 0.96 -7.58
CA GLY A 162 -18.16 -0.39 -8.06
C GLY A 162 -17.40 -1.25 -7.04
N GLY A 163 -17.65 -1.05 -5.75
CA GLY A 163 -16.99 -1.78 -4.65
C GLY A 163 -15.58 -1.29 -4.29
N ASN A 164 -15.13 -0.15 -4.82
CA ASN A 164 -13.82 0.41 -4.45
C ASN A 164 -13.88 1.09 -3.08
N VAL A 165 -13.38 0.40 -2.05
CA VAL A 165 -13.31 0.91 -0.66
C VAL A 165 -12.59 2.26 -0.56
N TRP A 166 -11.64 2.49 -1.46
CA TRP A 166 -10.87 3.71 -1.58
C TRP A 166 -11.69 4.99 -1.64
N ASP A 167 -12.89 4.94 -2.24
CA ASP A 167 -13.74 6.11 -2.42
C ASP A 167 -14.45 6.52 -1.12
N PHE A 168 -14.48 5.65 -0.11
CA PHE A 168 -15.11 5.90 1.21
C PHE A 168 -14.11 6.32 2.29
N LEU A 169 -12.81 6.26 1.99
CA LEU A 169 -11.79 6.70 2.93
C LEU A 169 -11.88 8.21 3.19
N PRO A 170 -11.50 8.69 4.39
CA PRO A 170 -11.42 10.12 4.67
C PRO A 170 -10.52 10.85 3.65
N GLU A 171 -10.91 12.06 3.23
CA GLU A 171 -10.16 12.84 2.23
C GLU A 171 -8.69 13.08 2.61
N GLU A 172 -8.39 13.19 3.90
CA GLU A 172 -7.02 13.29 4.39
C GLU A 172 -6.21 12.01 4.12
N GLU A 173 -6.82 10.84 4.31
CA GLU A 173 -6.24 9.53 4.05
C GLU A 173 -5.98 9.36 2.55
N LYS A 174 -6.99 9.68 1.72
CA LYS A 174 -6.89 9.66 0.25
C LYS A 174 -5.76 10.55 -0.23
N ALA A 175 -5.71 11.80 0.24
CA ALA A 175 -4.67 12.76 -0.14
C ALA A 175 -3.26 12.30 0.30
N LYS A 176 -3.14 11.70 1.50
CA LYS A 176 -1.89 11.14 2.01
C LYS A 176 -1.40 9.99 1.13
N ARG A 177 -2.27 9.03 0.82
CA ARG A 177 -1.91 7.87 0.00
C ARG A 177 -1.65 8.26 -1.47
N ALA A 178 -2.44 9.16 -2.06
CA ALA A 178 -2.21 9.68 -3.41
C ALA A 178 -0.86 10.43 -3.54
N LYS A 179 -0.48 11.21 -2.52
CA LYS A 179 0.85 11.86 -2.45
C LYS A 179 1.97 10.82 -2.37
N ALA A 180 1.81 9.77 -1.57
CA ALA A 180 2.80 8.70 -1.47
C ALA A 180 2.98 7.96 -2.80
N GLN A 181 1.89 7.60 -3.49
CA GLN A 181 1.92 6.96 -4.80
C GLN A 181 2.56 7.85 -5.87
N THR A 182 2.21 9.13 -5.89
CA THR A 182 2.80 10.10 -6.85
C THR A 182 4.30 10.24 -6.63
N ARG A 183 4.73 10.33 -5.37
CA ARG A 183 6.16 10.38 -5.01
C ARG A 183 6.90 9.12 -5.44
N ALA A 184 6.32 7.95 -5.21
CA ALA A 184 6.91 6.68 -5.64
C ALA A 184 7.07 6.62 -7.17
N LYS A 185 6.03 6.97 -7.93
CA LYS A 185 6.08 7.03 -9.40
C LYS A 185 7.14 8.01 -9.90
N TRP A 186 7.21 9.19 -9.28
CA TRP A 186 8.19 10.22 -9.64
C TRP A 186 9.62 9.77 -9.36
N ALA A 187 9.87 9.15 -8.21
CA ALA A 187 11.18 8.59 -7.85
C ALA A 187 11.63 7.50 -8.84
N ILE A 188 10.72 6.58 -9.21
CA ILE A 188 11.00 5.53 -10.20
C ILE A 188 11.35 6.15 -11.56
N ASN A 189 10.55 7.10 -12.04
CA ASN A 189 10.78 7.74 -13.34
C ASN A 189 12.10 8.53 -13.39
N ILE A 190 12.45 9.22 -12.31
CA ILE A 190 13.72 9.94 -12.22
C ILE A 190 14.89 8.98 -12.25
N ASN A 191 14.80 7.87 -11.53
CA ASN A 191 15.86 6.88 -11.53
C ASN A 191 16.07 6.29 -12.92
N VAL A 192 14.99 5.92 -13.63
CA VAL A 192 15.06 5.48 -15.04
C VAL A 192 15.79 6.52 -15.90
N LEU A 193 15.38 7.79 -15.83
CA LEU A 193 15.98 8.85 -16.63
C LEU A 193 17.46 9.06 -16.29
N ALA A 194 17.81 8.99 -15.01
CA ALA A 194 19.18 9.14 -14.55
C ALA A 194 20.07 7.97 -15.00
N ASN A 195 19.60 6.72 -14.92
CA ASN A 195 20.33 5.56 -15.40
C ASN A 195 20.51 5.59 -16.92
N ILE A 196 19.52 6.07 -17.68
CA ILE A 196 19.67 6.33 -19.12
C ILE A 196 20.76 7.39 -19.38
N ALA A 197 20.71 8.52 -18.65
CA ALA A 197 21.69 9.60 -18.81
C ALA A 197 23.12 9.15 -18.46
N LEU A 198 23.29 8.39 -17.38
CA LEU A 198 24.56 7.81 -16.96
C LEU A 198 25.11 6.83 -18.01
N LEU A 199 24.25 5.96 -18.56
CA LEU A 199 24.66 5.03 -19.62
C LEU A 199 25.13 5.78 -20.87
N ILE A 200 24.38 6.78 -21.33
CA ILE A 200 24.76 7.61 -22.49
C ILE A 200 26.11 8.30 -22.21
N GLY A 201 26.29 8.88 -21.03
CA GLY A 201 27.55 9.52 -20.64
C GLY A 201 28.73 8.54 -20.70
N LYS A 202 28.56 7.32 -20.19
CA LYS A 202 29.59 6.26 -20.23
C LYS A 202 29.86 5.76 -21.65
N ILE A 203 28.83 5.66 -22.50
CA ILE A 203 28.99 5.31 -23.93
C ILE A 203 29.87 6.35 -24.64
N VAL A 204 29.57 7.64 -24.45
CA VAL A 204 30.37 8.73 -25.05
C VAL A 204 31.81 8.69 -24.53
N ALA A 205 32.01 8.49 -23.23
CA ALA A 205 33.33 8.36 -22.64
C ALA A 205 34.10 7.15 -23.20
N ARG A 206 33.43 6.01 -23.41
CA ARG A 206 34.02 4.79 -23.97
C ARG A 206 34.52 4.99 -25.40
N PHE A 207 33.71 5.62 -26.25
CA PHE A 207 34.09 5.90 -27.64
C PHE A 207 35.21 6.93 -27.74
N SER A 208 35.22 7.94 -26.86
CA SER A 208 36.29 8.94 -26.85
C SER A 208 37.63 8.42 -26.31
N SER A 209 37.61 7.50 -25.35
CA SER A 209 38.82 7.06 -24.63
C SER A 209 39.42 5.75 -25.18
N GLY A 210 38.65 4.95 -25.91
CA GLY A 210 39.14 3.67 -26.46
C GLY A 210 39.47 2.58 -25.41
N SER A 211 39.40 2.88 -24.11
CA SER A 211 39.95 2.04 -23.04
C SER A 211 39.09 0.81 -22.71
N LEU A 212 39.78 -0.31 -22.43
CA LEU A 212 39.16 -1.57 -22.01
C LEU A 212 38.43 -1.46 -20.66
N SER A 213 39.00 -0.73 -19.68
CA SER A 213 38.40 -0.53 -18.35
C SER A 213 37.05 0.21 -18.38
N LEU A 214 36.84 1.10 -19.36
CA LEU A 214 35.56 1.76 -19.59
C LEU A 214 34.48 0.82 -20.14
N THR A 215 34.86 -0.33 -20.71
CA THR A 215 33.91 -1.33 -21.21
C THR A 215 33.24 -2.05 -20.05
N ALA A 216 34.00 -2.43 -19.01
CA ALA A 216 33.45 -3.05 -17.80
C ALA A 216 32.45 -2.11 -17.11
N SER A 217 32.84 -0.85 -16.90
CA SER A 217 31.95 0.16 -16.29
C SER A 217 30.69 0.48 -17.13
N LEU A 218 30.76 0.28 -18.45
CA LEU A 218 29.61 0.42 -19.36
C LEU A 218 28.66 -0.77 -19.26
N VAL A 219 29.19 -1.99 -19.16
CA VAL A 219 28.39 -3.20 -18.93
C VAL A 219 27.65 -3.09 -17.60
N ASP A 220 28.31 -2.62 -16.53
CA ASP A 220 27.66 -2.40 -15.23
C ASP A 220 26.46 -1.45 -15.36
N SER A 221 26.64 -0.28 -15.97
CA SER A 221 25.52 0.65 -16.15
C SER A 221 24.45 0.18 -17.14
N ALA A 222 24.78 -0.72 -18.06
CA ALA A 222 23.80 -1.36 -18.93
C ALA A 222 22.93 -2.36 -18.16
N LEU A 223 23.54 -3.12 -17.23
CA LEU A 223 22.83 -4.01 -16.31
C LEU A 223 21.93 -3.21 -15.37
N ASP A 224 22.42 -2.10 -14.80
CA ASP A 224 21.62 -1.18 -13.99
C ASP A 224 20.39 -0.67 -14.76
N LEU A 225 20.59 -0.24 -16.01
CA LEU A 225 19.51 0.25 -16.86
C LEU A 225 18.51 -0.86 -17.18
N LEU A 226 18.97 -2.06 -17.53
CA LEU A 226 18.12 -3.21 -17.81
C LEU A 226 17.26 -3.54 -16.59
N CYS A 227 17.84 -3.51 -15.39
CA CYS A 227 17.12 -3.76 -14.15
C CYS A 227 16.09 -2.67 -13.84
N THR A 228 16.46 -1.41 -14.02
CA THR A 228 15.55 -0.28 -13.85
C THR A 228 14.40 -0.34 -14.86
N LEU A 229 14.67 -0.76 -16.09
CA LEU A 229 13.67 -1.00 -17.12
C LEU A 229 12.76 -2.18 -16.77
N ILE A 230 13.25 -3.24 -16.14
CA ILE A 230 12.41 -4.36 -15.67
C ILE A 230 11.45 -3.89 -14.58
N VAL A 231 11.93 -3.14 -13.60
CA VAL A 231 11.08 -2.60 -12.52
C VAL A 231 10.06 -1.61 -13.09
N TRP A 232 10.50 -0.70 -13.96
CA TRP A 232 9.62 0.25 -14.63
C TRP A 232 8.59 -0.43 -15.53
N SER A 233 8.99 -1.44 -16.31
CA SER A 233 8.11 -2.21 -17.18
C SER A 233 7.10 -3.01 -16.39
N THR A 234 7.50 -3.62 -15.26
CA THR A 234 6.59 -4.33 -14.35
C THR A 234 5.51 -3.37 -13.82
N ASN A 235 5.92 -2.20 -13.31
CA ASN A 235 5.00 -1.18 -12.81
C ASN A 235 4.07 -0.66 -13.92
N ARG A 236 4.63 -0.39 -15.11
CA ARG A 236 3.87 0.12 -16.26
C ARG A 236 2.90 -0.92 -16.79
N LEU A 237 3.29 -2.19 -16.86
CA LEU A 237 2.46 -3.28 -17.35
C LEU A 237 1.29 -3.58 -16.41
N VAL A 238 1.50 -3.47 -15.10
CA VAL A 238 0.43 -3.52 -14.09
C VAL A 238 -0.63 -2.44 -14.38
N GLN A 239 -0.21 -1.22 -14.73
CA GLN A 239 -1.10 -0.08 -14.98
C GLN A 239 -1.72 -0.03 -16.38
N TRP A 240 -1.06 -0.53 -17.43
CA TRP A 240 -1.44 -0.20 -18.82
C TRP A 240 -2.47 -1.14 -19.45
N ARG A 241 -2.60 -2.38 -18.99
CA ARG A 241 -3.54 -3.37 -19.56
C ARG A 241 -4.71 -3.71 -18.62
N LEU A 242 -5.37 -2.71 -18.05
CA LEU A 242 -6.39 -2.91 -17.01
C LEU A 242 -7.56 -3.81 -17.45
N ASN A 243 -8.12 -3.65 -18.64
CA ASN A 243 -9.33 -4.41 -19.00
C ASN A 243 -9.05 -5.85 -19.47
N ALA A 244 -7.99 -6.08 -20.25
CA ALA A 244 -7.72 -7.41 -20.83
C ALA A 244 -7.18 -8.42 -19.81
N LEU A 245 -6.39 -7.96 -18.83
CA LEU A 245 -5.81 -8.85 -17.81
C LEU A 245 -6.72 -9.05 -16.58
N GLN A 246 -7.80 -8.28 -16.39
CA GLN A 246 -8.71 -8.46 -15.24
C GLN A 246 -9.42 -9.82 -15.31
N LYS A 247 -9.72 -10.31 -16.52
CA LYS A 247 -10.26 -11.66 -16.74
C LYS A 247 -9.27 -12.78 -16.41
N LYS A 248 -7.96 -12.54 -16.56
CA LYS A 248 -6.91 -13.53 -16.26
C LYS A 248 -6.50 -13.50 -14.78
N PHE A 249 -6.52 -12.32 -14.16
CA PHE A 249 -6.14 -12.09 -12.77
C PHE A 249 -7.28 -11.37 -12.04
N PRO A 250 -8.30 -12.12 -11.58
CA PRO A 250 -9.48 -11.53 -10.95
C PRO A 250 -9.18 -10.89 -9.59
N VAL A 251 -8.08 -11.26 -8.93
CA VAL A 251 -7.73 -10.80 -7.58
C VAL A 251 -6.63 -9.74 -7.58
N GLY A 252 -6.51 -9.00 -8.68
CA GLY A 252 -5.54 -7.90 -8.81
C GLY A 252 -4.13 -8.34 -9.19
N ARG A 253 -3.26 -7.36 -9.47
CA ARG A 253 -1.95 -7.57 -10.12
C ARG A 253 -0.75 -7.08 -9.31
N LYS A 254 -0.99 -6.48 -8.14
CA LYS A 254 0.08 -6.02 -7.24
C LYS A 254 1.06 -7.15 -6.88
N ARG A 255 0.64 -8.41 -6.98
CA ARG A 255 1.48 -9.61 -6.77
C ARG A 255 2.61 -9.80 -7.77
N LEU A 256 2.56 -9.14 -8.92
CA LEU A 256 3.66 -9.18 -9.90
C LEU A 256 4.79 -8.22 -9.52
N GLU A 257 4.56 -7.29 -8.59
CA GLU A 257 5.55 -6.30 -8.20
C GLU A 257 6.78 -6.92 -7.49
N PRO A 258 6.62 -7.82 -6.50
CA PRO A 258 7.75 -8.55 -5.91
C PRO A 258 8.50 -9.43 -6.91
N LEU A 259 7.83 -9.92 -7.96
CA LEU A 259 8.47 -10.75 -8.98
C LEU A 259 9.55 -9.97 -9.75
N GLY A 260 9.33 -8.68 -10.00
CA GLY A 260 10.33 -7.81 -10.61
C GLY A 260 11.56 -7.64 -9.71
N ILE A 261 11.35 -7.47 -8.40
CA ILE A 261 12.43 -7.35 -7.40
C ILE A 261 13.19 -8.68 -7.27
N LEU A 262 12.50 -9.81 -7.35
CA LEU A 262 13.09 -11.14 -7.31
C LEU A 262 14.03 -11.37 -8.51
N VAL A 263 13.53 -11.14 -9.73
CA VAL A 263 14.34 -11.27 -10.96
C VAL A 263 15.55 -10.35 -10.91
N PHE A 264 15.35 -9.13 -10.44
CA PHE A 264 16.44 -8.17 -10.26
C PHE A 264 17.50 -8.66 -9.28
N SER A 265 17.09 -9.15 -8.10
CA SER A 265 18.01 -9.66 -7.07
C SER A 265 18.86 -10.83 -7.60
N ILE A 266 18.26 -11.73 -8.40
CA ILE A 266 18.97 -12.84 -9.04
C ILE A 266 20.03 -12.34 -10.02
N ILE A 267 19.68 -11.37 -10.88
CA ILE A 267 20.64 -10.78 -11.84
C ILE A 267 21.81 -10.13 -11.09
N MET A 268 21.53 -9.39 -10.01
CA MET A 268 22.57 -8.75 -9.20
C MET A 268 23.52 -9.75 -8.58
N VAL A 269 23.00 -10.82 -7.95
CA VAL A 269 23.85 -11.88 -7.38
C VAL A 269 24.74 -12.51 -8.44
N ILE A 270 24.21 -12.80 -9.65
CA ILE A 270 24.99 -13.37 -10.75
C ILE A 270 26.10 -12.40 -11.22
N SER A 271 25.79 -11.12 -11.39
CA SER A 271 26.76 -10.10 -11.79
C SER A 271 27.91 -9.98 -10.79
N PHE A 272 27.59 -9.93 -9.49
CA PHE A 272 28.63 -9.84 -8.45
C PHE A 272 29.42 -11.14 -8.26
N LEU A 273 28.83 -12.32 -8.56
CA LEU A 273 29.60 -13.57 -8.65
C LEU A 273 30.63 -13.53 -9.79
N GLN A 274 30.32 -12.90 -10.92
CA GLN A 274 31.27 -12.71 -12.02
C GLN A 274 32.41 -11.77 -11.62
N ILE A 275 32.10 -10.65 -10.97
CA ILE A 275 33.11 -9.70 -10.46
C ILE A 275 34.00 -10.38 -9.40
N LEU A 276 33.42 -11.19 -8.51
CA LEU A 276 34.17 -11.97 -7.54
C LEU A 276 35.12 -12.96 -8.23
N LYS A 277 34.66 -13.65 -9.27
CA LYS A 277 35.50 -14.55 -10.06
C LYS A 277 36.66 -13.80 -10.72
N GLU A 278 36.39 -12.65 -11.37
CA GLU A 278 37.42 -11.83 -12.01
C GLU A 278 38.44 -11.30 -10.98
N SER A 279 37.99 -10.91 -9.79
CA SER A 279 38.84 -10.52 -8.67
C SER A 279 39.80 -11.65 -8.26
N VAL A 280 39.29 -12.88 -8.09
CA VAL A 280 40.11 -14.05 -7.75
C VAL A 280 41.10 -14.38 -8.87
N GLU A 281 40.66 -14.34 -10.13
CA GLU A 281 41.52 -14.58 -11.30
C GLU A 281 42.64 -13.53 -11.41
N LYS A 282 42.39 -12.27 -11.03
CA LYS A 282 43.41 -11.20 -11.00
C LYS A 282 44.42 -11.36 -9.86
N ILE A 283 44.03 -11.95 -8.72
CA ILE A 283 44.94 -12.20 -7.58
C ILE A 283 45.81 -13.44 -7.82
N MET A 284 45.26 -14.48 -8.42
CA MET A 284 45.91 -15.79 -8.62
C MET A 284 47.29 -15.76 -9.30
N PRO A 285 47.57 -14.92 -10.33
CA PRO A 285 48.90 -14.88 -10.94
C PRO A 285 49.99 -14.28 -10.04
N LEU A 286 49.65 -13.75 -8.84
CA LEU A 286 50.59 -13.26 -7.81
C LEU A 286 51.59 -12.18 -8.28
N LYS A 287 51.37 -11.64 -9.49
CA LYS A 287 52.17 -10.62 -10.15
C LYS A 287 51.20 -9.65 -10.83
N GLY A 288 51.29 -8.39 -10.44
CA GLY A 288 50.52 -7.30 -11.05
C GLY A 288 51.26 -5.98 -10.89
N THR A 289 51.02 -5.08 -11.83
CA THR A 289 51.37 -3.66 -11.70
C THR A 289 50.14 -2.91 -11.22
N ALA A 290 50.31 -1.95 -10.31
CA ALA A 290 49.22 -1.06 -9.95
C ALA A 290 48.83 -0.26 -11.21
N GLU A 291 47.66 -0.56 -11.79
CA GLU A 291 47.14 0.22 -12.92
C GLU A 291 46.58 1.54 -12.40
N GLU A 292 47.07 2.64 -12.94
CA GLU A 292 46.48 3.94 -12.70
C GLU A 292 45.16 4.04 -13.47
N LEU A 293 44.07 4.40 -12.79
CA LEU A 293 42.81 4.64 -13.49
C LEU A 293 42.95 5.86 -14.40
N PRO A 294 42.55 5.75 -15.68
CA PRO A 294 42.47 6.91 -16.55
C PRO A 294 41.60 8.00 -15.93
N ALA A 295 42.00 9.27 -16.07
CA ALA A 295 41.24 10.41 -15.53
C ALA A 295 39.76 10.44 -15.98
N ILE A 296 39.49 9.93 -17.19
CA ILE A 296 38.14 9.77 -17.75
C ILE A 296 37.33 8.71 -16.98
N ALA A 297 37.95 7.59 -16.59
CA ALA A 297 37.30 6.56 -15.78
C ALA A 297 37.01 7.07 -14.37
N VAL A 298 37.94 7.83 -13.78
CA VAL A 298 37.73 8.50 -12.48
C VAL A 298 36.56 9.48 -12.55
N GLY A 299 36.48 10.31 -13.60
CA GLY A 299 35.36 11.23 -13.80
C GLY A 299 34.01 10.53 -13.97
N ALA A 300 33.98 9.41 -14.70
CA ALA A 300 32.76 8.63 -14.89
C ALA A 300 32.27 7.97 -13.58
N LEU A 301 33.18 7.41 -12.78
CA LEU A 301 32.86 6.84 -11.47
C LEU A 301 32.43 7.91 -10.46
N LEU A 302 33.04 9.09 -10.49
CA LEU A 302 32.64 10.21 -9.63
C LEU A 302 31.24 10.72 -9.99
N ALA A 303 30.91 10.78 -11.29
CA ALA A 303 29.59 11.16 -11.76
C ALA A 303 28.50 10.16 -11.31
N THR A 304 28.79 8.84 -11.36
CA THR A 304 27.82 7.84 -10.86
C THR A 304 27.59 7.97 -9.35
N ILE A 305 28.65 8.20 -8.57
CA ILE A 305 28.54 8.41 -7.11
C ILE A 305 27.63 9.60 -6.79
N ILE A 306 27.81 10.74 -7.47
CA ILE A 306 27.01 11.95 -7.22
C ILE A 306 25.56 11.72 -7.62
N VAL A 307 25.32 11.23 -8.84
CA VAL A 307 23.96 11.06 -9.38
C VAL A 307 23.19 10.01 -8.58
N LYS A 308 23.75 8.80 -8.39
CA LYS A 308 23.08 7.74 -7.60
C LYS A 308 22.99 8.11 -6.12
N GLY A 309 23.94 8.88 -5.59
CA GLY A 309 23.87 9.43 -4.23
C GLY A 309 22.66 10.35 -4.02
N ILE A 310 22.43 11.31 -4.93
CA ILE A 310 21.27 12.22 -4.87
C ILE A 310 19.96 11.43 -4.94
N ILE A 311 19.88 10.45 -5.83
CA ILE A 311 18.69 9.60 -5.98
C ILE A 311 18.45 8.79 -4.71
N TRP A 312 19.51 8.18 -4.17
CA TRP A 312 19.43 7.40 -2.93
C TRP A 312 18.83 8.25 -1.79
N PHE A 313 19.37 9.44 -1.53
CA PHE A 313 18.83 10.33 -0.49
C PHE A 313 17.39 10.79 -0.77
N GLY A 314 17.02 10.98 -2.05
CA GLY A 314 15.65 11.30 -2.47
C GLY A 314 14.65 10.16 -2.27
N CYS A 315 15.11 8.90 -2.30
CA CYS A 315 14.27 7.71 -2.16
C CYS A 315 14.06 7.26 -0.70
N ILE A 316 14.95 7.59 0.24
CA ILE A 316 14.82 7.28 1.69
C ILE A 316 13.43 7.57 2.29
N PRO A 317 12.76 8.71 2.01
CA PRO A 317 11.47 8.99 2.62
C PRO A 317 10.29 8.17 2.04
N ILE A 318 10.50 7.41 0.96
CA ILE A 318 9.45 6.65 0.28
C ILE A 318 9.54 5.19 0.69
N LYS A 319 8.50 4.68 1.36
CA LYS A 319 8.48 3.35 1.97
C LYS A 319 7.89 2.24 1.08
N THR A 320 7.74 2.46 -0.22
CA THR A 320 7.26 1.41 -1.11
C THR A 320 8.39 0.42 -1.39
N THR A 321 8.08 -0.88 -1.43
CA THR A 321 9.06 -1.96 -1.63
C THR A 321 9.87 -1.80 -2.91
N GLN A 322 9.22 -1.39 -4.00
CA GLN A 322 9.88 -1.08 -5.27
C GLN A 322 10.92 0.05 -5.14
N VAL A 323 10.57 1.13 -4.44
CA VAL A 323 11.48 2.28 -4.29
C VAL A 323 12.58 1.97 -3.28
N GLN A 324 12.32 1.11 -2.29
CA GLN A 324 13.35 0.63 -1.37
C GLN A 324 14.38 -0.25 -2.06
N ALA A 325 13.95 -1.19 -2.92
CA ALA A 325 14.88 -1.99 -3.74
C ALA A 325 15.74 -1.10 -4.64
N LEU A 326 15.12 -0.07 -5.23
CA LEU A 326 15.81 0.93 -6.05
C LEU A 326 16.82 1.79 -5.25
N ALA A 327 16.46 2.15 -4.02
CA ALA A 327 17.33 2.89 -3.12
C ALA A 327 18.52 2.02 -2.65
N GLN A 328 18.30 0.74 -2.40
CA GLN A 328 19.33 -0.25 -2.06
C GLN A 328 20.30 -0.47 -3.22
N ASP A 329 19.81 -0.53 -4.45
CA ASP A 329 20.63 -0.52 -5.67
C ASP A 329 21.52 0.73 -5.71
N CYS A 330 20.93 1.93 -5.67
CA CYS A 330 21.68 3.17 -5.69
C CYS A 330 22.74 3.27 -4.57
N LYS A 331 22.40 2.78 -3.37
CA LYS A 331 23.34 2.69 -2.24
C LYS A 331 24.51 1.76 -2.58
N THR A 332 24.20 0.57 -3.09
CA THR A 332 25.19 -0.43 -3.48
C THR A 332 26.15 0.12 -4.52
N ASP A 333 25.65 0.82 -5.53
CA ASP A 333 26.49 1.44 -6.55
C ASP A 333 27.34 2.58 -6.04
N VAL A 334 26.81 3.41 -5.13
CA VAL A 334 27.59 4.48 -4.51
C VAL A 334 28.73 3.87 -3.71
N VAL A 335 28.46 2.83 -2.89
CA VAL A 335 29.50 2.14 -2.11
C VAL A 335 30.52 1.48 -3.04
N PHE A 336 30.07 0.78 -4.07
CA PHE A 336 30.93 0.10 -5.04
C PHE A 336 31.82 1.07 -5.80
N ASN A 337 31.26 2.07 -6.47
CA ASN A 337 32.05 3.03 -7.22
C ASN A 337 33.00 3.83 -6.31
N THR A 338 32.62 4.11 -5.06
CA THR A 338 33.50 4.81 -4.10
C THR A 338 34.70 3.95 -3.72
N LEU A 339 34.48 2.67 -3.41
CA LEU A 339 35.56 1.76 -3.05
C LEU A 339 36.43 1.38 -4.24
N SER A 340 35.85 1.22 -5.44
CA SER A 340 36.58 1.03 -6.70
C SER A 340 37.40 2.24 -7.13
N LEU A 341 37.17 3.43 -6.56
CA LEU A 341 38.07 4.58 -6.69
C LEU A 341 39.13 4.60 -5.59
N LEU A 342 38.73 4.27 -4.35
CA LEU A 342 39.57 4.38 -3.17
C LEU A 342 40.67 3.30 -3.14
N PHE A 343 40.35 2.03 -3.45
CA PHE A 343 41.32 0.94 -3.38
C PHE A 343 42.45 1.09 -4.41
N PRO A 344 42.20 1.40 -5.70
CA PRO A 344 43.27 1.67 -6.66
C PRO A 344 44.09 2.92 -6.30
N PHE A 345 43.45 3.99 -5.81
CA PHE A 345 44.15 5.21 -5.43
C PHE A 345 45.14 4.96 -4.28
N ILE A 346 44.71 4.22 -3.25
CA ILE A 346 45.59 3.82 -2.15
C ILE A 346 46.64 2.81 -2.65
N GLY A 347 46.24 1.85 -3.49
CA GLY A 347 47.12 0.84 -4.07
C GLY A 347 48.26 1.44 -4.89
N ALA A 348 47.97 2.44 -5.72
CA ALA A 348 48.98 3.19 -6.49
C ALA A 348 49.92 3.98 -5.56
N LYS A 349 49.40 4.65 -4.54
CA LYS A 349 50.22 5.42 -3.59
C LYS A 349 51.09 4.54 -2.67
N ALA A 350 50.58 3.38 -2.28
CA ALA A 350 51.25 2.44 -1.39
C ALA A 350 52.05 1.34 -2.14
N ASN A 351 51.98 1.31 -3.48
CA ASN A 351 52.57 0.29 -4.35
C ASN A 351 52.06 -1.15 -4.05
N ILE A 352 50.80 -1.28 -3.66
CA ILE A 352 50.15 -2.55 -3.31
C ILE A 352 49.19 -2.96 -4.45
N TRP A 353 49.66 -3.81 -5.34
CA TRP A 353 48.91 -4.23 -6.54
C TRP A 353 47.67 -5.10 -6.24
N TRP A 354 47.70 -5.88 -5.16
CA TRP A 354 46.60 -6.81 -4.82
C TRP A 354 45.44 -6.15 -4.08
N LEU A 355 45.60 -4.91 -3.63
CA LEU A 355 44.61 -4.20 -2.81
C LEU A 355 43.30 -3.96 -3.57
N ASP A 356 43.40 -3.59 -4.85
CA ASP A 356 42.25 -3.36 -5.73
C ASP A 356 41.43 -4.64 -5.95
N PRO A 357 41.99 -5.74 -6.49
CA PRO A 357 41.21 -6.94 -6.69
C PRO A 357 40.74 -7.56 -5.37
N ALA A 358 41.51 -7.47 -4.27
CA ALA A 358 41.03 -7.95 -2.96
C ALA A 358 39.82 -7.13 -2.47
N GLY A 359 39.88 -5.81 -2.57
CA GLY A 359 38.79 -4.91 -2.22
C GLY A 359 37.52 -5.19 -3.04
N ALA A 360 37.66 -5.38 -4.35
CA ALA A 360 36.56 -5.78 -5.22
C ALA A 360 35.96 -7.13 -4.82
N GLY A 361 36.79 -8.13 -4.46
CA GLY A 361 36.32 -9.44 -4.02
C GLY A 361 35.54 -9.40 -2.69
N PHE A 362 36.08 -8.72 -1.68
CA PHE A 362 35.39 -8.53 -0.39
C PHE A 362 34.05 -7.81 -0.55
N LEU A 363 34.03 -6.78 -1.40
CA LEU A 363 32.83 -6.02 -1.65
C LEU A 363 31.78 -6.85 -2.39
N SER A 364 32.17 -7.61 -3.41
CA SER A 364 31.26 -8.51 -4.11
C SER A 364 30.60 -9.51 -3.15
N LEU A 365 31.34 -10.07 -2.18
CA LEU A 365 30.76 -10.95 -1.15
C LEU A 365 29.72 -10.24 -0.28
N PHE A 366 29.99 -9.01 0.13
CA PHE A 366 29.03 -8.21 0.90
C PHE A 366 27.74 -7.95 0.12
N ILE A 367 27.86 -7.60 -1.16
CA ILE A 367 26.72 -7.31 -2.03
C ILE A 367 25.93 -8.58 -2.36
N ILE A 368 26.60 -9.71 -2.61
CA ILE A 368 25.95 -11.01 -2.80
C ILE A 368 25.13 -11.39 -1.57
N TYR A 369 25.65 -11.15 -0.36
CA TYR A 369 24.92 -11.41 0.87
C TYR A 369 23.67 -10.53 0.98
N ASP A 370 23.81 -9.22 0.78
CA ASP A 370 22.71 -8.24 0.89
C ASP A 370 21.58 -8.51 -0.13
N TRP A 371 21.92 -8.78 -1.39
CA TRP A 371 20.93 -9.14 -2.42
C TRP A 371 20.41 -10.56 -2.29
N GLY A 372 21.21 -11.47 -1.72
CA GLY A 372 20.79 -12.81 -1.35
C GLY A 372 19.68 -12.78 -0.31
N GLU A 373 19.87 -11.99 0.76
CA GLU A 373 18.85 -11.75 1.79
C GLU A 373 17.57 -11.18 1.17
N THR A 374 17.66 -10.12 0.36
CA THR A 374 16.52 -9.54 -0.35
C THR A 374 15.77 -10.57 -1.22
N CYS A 375 16.52 -11.44 -1.92
CA CYS A 375 15.95 -12.50 -2.75
C CYS A 375 15.14 -13.50 -1.90
N PHE A 376 15.73 -14.01 -0.81
CA PHE A 376 15.07 -14.94 0.09
C PHE A 376 13.86 -14.33 0.78
N ASP A 377 13.94 -13.07 1.24
CA ASP A 377 12.81 -12.36 1.84
C ASP A 377 11.63 -12.23 0.87
N ASN A 378 11.89 -11.90 -0.40
CA ASN A 378 10.83 -11.82 -1.41
C ASN A 378 10.21 -13.20 -1.70
N ILE A 379 11.01 -14.27 -1.74
CA ILE A 379 10.51 -15.65 -1.89
C ILE A 379 9.60 -16.01 -0.72
N ILE A 380 10.06 -15.80 0.52
CA ILE A 380 9.32 -16.13 1.73
C ILE A 380 7.98 -15.36 1.78
N ARG A 381 7.97 -14.07 1.43
CA ARG A 381 6.73 -13.28 1.32
C ARG A 381 5.80 -13.79 0.23
N LEU A 382 6.33 -14.15 -0.94
CA LEU A 382 5.53 -14.76 -2.01
C LEU A 382 4.95 -16.12 -1.63
N SER A 383 5.60 -16.84 -0.71
CA SER A 383 5.18 -18.15 -0.20
C SER A 383 4.15 -18.10 0.94
N GLY A 384 3.65 -16.92 1.35
CA GLY A 384 2.64 -16.85 2.41
C GLY A 384 3.18 -16.59 3.81
N GLN A 385 4.28 -15.84 3.95
CA GLN A 385 4.81 -15.45 5.26
C GLN A 385 3.73 -14.81 6.14
N ALA A 386 3.68 -15.16 7.42
CA ALA A 386 2.80 -14.51 8.39
C ALA A 386 3.06 -12.99 8.43
N ALA A 387 1.99 -12.22 8.61
CA ALA A 387 2.07 -10.77 8.77
C ALA A 387 2.90 -10.40 10.01
N SER A 388 3.42 -9.16 10.02
CA SER A 388 4.16 -8.67 11.18
C SER A 388 3.28 -8.67 12.44
N PRO A 389 3.84 -8.97 13.64
CA PRO A 389 3.07 -9.00 14.88
C PRO A 389 2.30 -7.70 15.13
N LYS A 390 2.90 -6.56 14.77
CA LYS A 390 2.27 -5.24 14.87
C LYS A 390 1.00 -5.12 14.01
N LEU A 391 1.03 -5.64 12.78
CA LEU A 391 -0.15 -5.65 11.92
C LEU A 391 -1.21 -6.63 12.44
N THR A 392 -0.80 -7.79 12.94
CA THR A 392 -1.72 -8.74 13.58
C THR A 392 -2.43 -8.12 14.78
N GLU A 393 -1.73 -7.35 15.62
CA GLU A 393 -2.35 -6.59 16.73
C GLU A 393 -3.34 -5.53 16.24
N LYS A 394 -3.02 -4.81 15.16
CA LYS A 394 -3.92 -3.83 14.53
C LYS A 394 -5.19 -4.49 14.00
N LEU A 395 -5.06 -5.65 13.36
CA LEU A 395 -6.18 -6.46 12.84
C LEU A 395 -7.03 -7.06 13.97
N LEU A 396 -6.40 -7.53 15.04
CA LEU A 396 -7.10 -8.01 16.23
C LEU A 396 -7.91 -6.89 16.88
N TYR A 397 -7.36 -5.67 16.93
CA TYR A 397 -8.08 -4.50 17.42
C TYR A 397 -9.27 -4.13 16.52
N LEU A 398 -9.12 -4.23 15.20
CA LEU A 398 -10.26 -4.10 14.27
C LEU A 398 -11.35 -5.13 14.57
N GLY A 399 -10.99 -6.41 14.73
CA GLY A 399 -11.93 -7.45 15.15
C GLY A 399 -12.60 -7.12 16.49
N TYR A 400 -11.83 -6.66 17.48
CA TYR A 400 -12.35 -6.26 18.78
C TYR A 400 -13.45 -5.19 18.70
N ARG A 401 -13.41 -4.27 17.72
CA ARG A 401 -14.48 -3.28 17.50
C ARG A 401 -15.83 -3.90 17.14
N PHE A 402 -15.83 -5.11 16.59
CA PHE A 402 -17.04 -5.86 16.26
C PHE A 402 -17.53 -6.75 17.42
N SER A 403 -16.84 -6.77 18.57
CA SER A 403 -17.25 -7.55 19.75
C SER A 403 -18.69 -7.32 20.24
N PRO A 404 -19.34 -6.14 20.09
CA PRO A 404 -20.75 -5.98 20.50
C PRO A 404 -21.74 -6.74 19.60
N VAL A 405 -21.32 -7.15 18.41
CA VAL A 405 -22.19 -7.71 17.36
C VAL A 405 -21.85 -9.16 16.99
N VAL A 406 -20.78 -9.71 17.57
CA VAL A 406 -20.36 -11.11 17.41
C VAL A 406 -20.23 -11.78 18.78
N ALA A 407 -20.43 -13.10 18.84
CA ALA A 407 -20.22 -13.87 20.06
C ALA A 407 -18.73 -14.05 20.39
N GLY A 408 -17.87 -14.00 19.38
CA GLY A 408 -16.42 -14.08 19.56
C GLY A 408 -15.67 -14.22 18.24
N PHE A 409 -14.35 -14.41 18.35
CA PHE A 409 -13.44 -14.65 17.24
C PHE A 409 -12.73 -15.98 17.47
N LYS A 410 -12.76 -16.86 16.48
CA LYS A 410 -12.09 -18.16 16.53
C LYS A 410 -10.65 -18.04 16.05
N SER A 411 -10.43 -17.35 14.94
CA SER A 411 -9.09 -17.12 14.38
C SER A 411 -9.03 -15.77 13.65
N VAL A 412 -7.85 -15.15 13.68
CA VAL A 412 -7.49 -14.01 12.84
C VAL A 412 -6.12 -14.32 12.25
N THR A 413 -6.11 -14.74 11.00
CA THR A 413 -4.89 -15.16 10.30
C THR A 413 -4.55 -14.13 9.24
N ALA A 414 -3.32 -13.62 9.26
CA ALA A 414 -2.86 -12.64 8.29
C ALA A 414 -1.52 -13.08 7.70
N TYR A 415 -1.43 -13.09 6.37
CA TYR A 415 -0.26 -13.56 5.65
C TYR A 415 -0.04 -12.79 4.35
N HIS A 416 1.20 -12.79 3.87
CA HIS A 416 1.59 -12.12 2.64
C HIS A 416 1.05 -12.86 1.41
N ALA A 417 0.50 -12.11 0.46
CA ALA A 417 0.11 -12.59 -0.86
C ALA A 417 0.81 -11.73 -1.93
N GLY A 418 2.14 -11.83 -2.00
CA GLY A 418 2.98 -10.87 -2.70
C GLY A 418 3.42 -9.76 -1.76
N ASP A 419 3.30 -8.50 -2.18
CA ASP A 419 3.65 -7.35 -1.32
C ASP A 419 2.54 -7.00 -0.32
N GLY A 420 1.28 -7.23 -0.71
CA GLY A 420 0.12 -6.99 0.14
C GLY A 420 -0.21 -8.14 1.10
N ILE A 421 -1.08 -7.84 2.06
CA ILE A 421 -1.53 -8.79 3.09
C ILE A 421 -2.94 -9.27 2.80
N TRP A 422 -3.13 -10.58 2.97
CA TRP A 422 -4.42 -11.24 3.03
C TRP A 422 -4.77 -11.52 4.47
N VAL A 423 -6.04 -11.32 4.80
CA VAL A 423 -6.55 -11.53 6.16
C VAL A 423 -7.75 -12.44 6.11
N GLU A 424 -7.77 -13.42 6.99
CA GLU A 424 -8.88 -14.34 7.21
C GLU A 424 -9.39 -14.14 8.64
N TYR A 425 -10.67 -13.80 8.77
CA TYR A 425 -11.39 -13.71 10.03
C TYR A 425 -12.39 -14.84 10.14
N ASP A 426 -12.30 -15.62 11.22
CA ASP A 426 -13.34 -16.60 11.56
C ASP A 426 -14.14 -16.07 12.75
N LEU A 427 -15.37 -15.64 12.49
CA LEU A 427 -16.27 -15.07 13.47
C LEU A 427 -17.18 -16.12 14.08
N LEU A 428 -17.51 -15.96 15.36
CA LEU A 428 -18.53 -16.76 16.02
C LEU A 428 -19.82 -15.95 16.14
N MET A 429 -20.91 -16.52 15.63
CA MET A 429 -22.26 -15.92 15.68
C MET A 429 -23.26 -16.87 16.34
N ASP A 430 -24.36 -16.33 16.86
CA ASP A 430 -25.43 -17.17 17.41
C ASP A 430 -26.06 -18.03 16.31
N GLN A 431 -26.34 -19.30 16.60
CA GLN A 431 -26.90 -20.26 15.65
C GLN A 431 -28.25 -19.82 15.08
N ASN A 432 -29.03 -19.03 15.83
CA ASN A 432 -30.33 -18.52 15.40
C ASN A 432 -30.23 -17.16 14.72
N SER A 433 -29.01 -16.62 14.54
CA SER A 433 -28.80 -15.37 13.81
C SER A 433 -29.34 -15.52 12.38
N PRO A 434 -30.23 -14.63 11.93
CA PRO A 434 -30.68 -14.64 10.55
C PRO A 434 -29.50 -14.42 9.59
N LEU A 435 -29.54 -15.09 8.43
CA LEU A 435 -28.47 -15.00 7.42
C LEU A 435 -28.13 -13.55 7.04
N HIS A 436 -29.13 -12.68 6.90
CA HIS A 436 -28.87 -11.28 6.56
C HIS A 436 -28.03 -10.59 7.64
N THR A 437 -28.24 -10.89 8.94
CA THR A 437 -27.48 -10.27 10.03
C THR A 437 -26.05 -10.79 10.04
N ALA A 438 -25.87 -12.08 9.80
CA ALA A 438 -24.55 -12.67 9.68
C ALA A 438 -23.77 -12.07 8.49
N HIS A 439 -24.45 -11.94 7.35
CA HIS A 439 -23.90 -11.32 6.15
C HIS A 439 -23.53 -9.84 6.38
N ASP A 440 -24.44 -9.03 6.94
CA ASP A 440 -24.22 -7.60 7.17
C ASP A 440 -22.99 -7.37 8.06
N VAL A 441 -22.85 -8.16 9.13
CA VAL A 441 -21.70 -8.08 10.05
C VAL A 441 -20.40 -8.51 9.34
N ALA A 442 -20.42 -9.66 8.66
CA ALA A 442 -19.25 -10.21 8.00
C ALA A 442 -18.74 -9.30 6.87
N GLU A 443 -19.63 -8.83 6.00
CA GLU A 443 -19.31 -7.97 4.87
C GLU A 443 -18.82 -6.60 5.36
N THR A 444 -19.43 -6.05 6.42
CA THR A 444 -18.94 -4.80 7.04
C THR A 444 -17.53 -4.94 7.59
N LEU A 445 -17.22 -6.05 8.28
CA LEU A 445 -15.86 -6.32 8.75
C LEU A 445 -14.87 -6.48 7.58
N GLN A 446 -15.29 -7.16 6.51
CA GLN A 446 -14.47 -7.36 5.31
C GLN A 446 -14.07 -6.01 4.70
N TYR A 447 -15.04 -5.13 4.45
CA TYR A 447 -14.77 -3.80 3.90
C TYR A 447 -13.96 -2.92 4.84
N CYS A 448 -14.17 -3.00 6.16
CA CYS A 448 -13.34 -2.27 7.12
C CYS A 448 -11.89 -2.76 7.12
N ALA A 449 -11.68 -4.08 7.01
CA ALA A 449 -10.33 -4.65 6.91
C ALA A 449 -9.65 -4.23 5.60
N GLU A 450 -10.34 -4.29 4.46
CA GLU A 450 -9.85 -3.84 3.15
C GLU A 450 -9.67 -2.31 3.05
N GLY A 451 -10.24 -1.54 3.98
CA GLY A 451 -9.98 -0.12 4.12
C GLY A 451 -8.57 0.21 4.62
N LEU A 452 -7.91 -0.73 5.31
CA LEU A 452 -6.54 -0.58 5.78
C LEU A 452 -5.55 -0.58 4.60
N ASP A 453 -4.54 0.28 4.62
CA ASP A 453 -3.59 0.42 3.50
C ASP A 453 -2.76 -0.85 3.29
N GLU A 454 -2.55 -1.61 4.36
CA GLU A 454 -1.75 -2.84 4.36
C GLU A 454 -2.51 -4.06 3.82
N VAL A 455 -3.85 -4.05 3.89
CA VAL A 455 -4.70 -5.20 3.56
C VAL A 455 -5.16 -5.08 2.11
N ASP A 456 -4.72 -6.03 1.28
CA ASP A 456 -5.14 -6.08 -0.12
C ASP A 456 -6.50 -6.81 -0.28
N ARG A 457 -6.80 -7.76 0.61
CA ARG A 457 -8.06 -8.50 0.62
C ARG A 457 -8.34 -9.11 1.99
N ALA A 458 -9.61 -9.13 2.37
CA ALA A 458 -10.08 -9.83 3.55
C ALA A 458 -11.08 -10.93 3.17
N PHE A 459 -11.09 -12.01 3.95
CA PHE A 459 -12.08 -13.06 3.90
C PHE A 459 -12.67 -13.21 5.30
N VAL A 460 -13.99 -13.12 5.39
CA VAL A 460 -14.68 -13.24 6.68
C VAL A 460 -15.60 -14.44 6.60
N THR A 461 -15.32 -15.45 7.43
CA THR A 461 -16.18 -16.61 7.60
C THR A 461 -16.99 -16.48 8.89
N THR A 462 -18.18 -17.06 8.90
CA THR A 462 -19.06 -17.07 10.08
C THR A 462 -19.34 -18.50 10.50
N ASP A 463 -18.90 -18.84 11.71
CA ASP A 463 -19.13 -20.11 12.37
C ASP A 463 -20.19 -19.93 13.47
N TYR A 464 -21.05 -20.94 13.66
CA TYR A 464 -22.00 -20.97 14.78
C TYR A 464 -21.49 -21.83 15.96
N SER A 465 -20.34 -22.48 15.82
CA SER A 465 -19.76 -23.37 16.84
C SER A 465 -18.27 -23.10 16.98
N VAL A 466 -17.79 -23.07 18.23
CA VAL A 466 -16.37 -22.92 18.58
C VAL A 466 -15.54 -24.07 18.04
N MET A 467 -16.10 -25.28 18.04
CA MET A 467 -15.48 -26.48 17.50
C MET A 467 -16.25 -26.95 16.26
N GLY A 468 -15.54 -27.06 15.15
CA GLY A 468 -16.04 -27.52 13.87
C GLY A 468 -14.92 -28.16 13.06
N PRO A 469 -15.16 -28.55 11.79
CA PRO A 469 -14.11 -29.05 10.91
C PRO A 469 -12.94 -28.07 10.87
N THR A 470 -11.73 -28.52 11.24
CA THR A 470 -10.58 -27.65 11.54
C THR A 470 -9.81 -27.17 10.29
N GLY A 471 -10.49 -27.00 9.15
CA GLY A 471 -9.97 -26.19 8.04
C GLY A 471 -9.90 -26.85 6.66
N HIS A 472 -9.80 -25.98 5.66
CA HIS A 472 -9.80 -26.26 4.21
C HIS A 472 -8.40 -26.47 3.60
N ALA A 473 -7.34 -26.63 4.39
CA ALA A 473 -5.96 -26.64 3.87
C ALA A 473 -5.01 -27.67 4.50
N VAL A 474 -5.44 -28.44 5.52
CA VAL A 474 -4.54 -29.40 6.22
C VAL A 474 -4.01 -30.49 5.29
N ASP A 475 -4.79 -30.87 4.27
CA ASP A 475 -4.36 -31.84 3.27
C ASP A 475 -3.38 -31.26 2.23
N ALA A 476 -3.31 -29.93 2.07
CA ALA A 476 -2.38 -29.30 1.13
C ALA A 476 -0.91 -29.41 1.60
N GLU A 477 -0.68 -29.55 2.91
CA GLU A 477 0.65 -29.74 3.49
C GLU A 477 1.09 -31.21 3.56
N ARG A 478 0.21 -32.16 3.22
CA ARG A 478 0.50 -33.61 3.24
C ARG A 478 1.22 -34.13 1.99
N ALA A 479 1.52 -33.26 1.02
CA ALA A 479 2.09 -33.64 -0.28
C ALA A 479 3.60 -33.91 -0.24
#